data_AF-J0KCH2-F1
#
_entry.id   AF-J0KCH2-F1
#
_cell.length_a   1.000
_cell.length_b   1.000
_cell.length_c   1.000
_cell.angle_alpha   90.00
_cell.angle_beta   90.00
_cell.angle_gamma   90.00
#
_symmetry.space_group_name_H-M   'P 1'
#
loop_
_entity.id
_entity.type
_entity.pdbx_description
1 polymer ?
#
loop_
_entity_poly.entity_id
_entity_poly.type
_entity_poly.pdbx_seq_one_letter_code
_entity_poly.pdbx_strand_id
1 'polypeptide(L)'
;MAFFPHAEEGRGAGGALARGESYVPGRAGARIYFHVPDIHAALCRAVEAGGVVLYPVTEVGSFGCVAEVGDMEGNCIALRSAEKASR
;
A
#
# COMPACT_ATOMS: atom_id res chain seq x y z
N MET A 1 13.07 -11.37 -5.56
CA MET A 1 12.67 -10.45 -4.48
C MET A 1 13.05 -9.04 -4.90
N ALA A 2 12.23 -8.05 -4.58
CA ALA A 2 12.46 -6.64 -4.84
C ALA A 2 12.29 -5.86 -3.54
N PHE A 3 13.33 -5.15 -3.11
CA PHE A 3 13.30 -4.37 -1.87
C PHE A 3 12.59 -3.03 -2.09
N PHE A 4 11.80 -2.61 -1.11
CA PHE A 4 11.30 -1.24 -1.07
C PHE A 4 12.45 -0.26 -0.77
N PRO A 5 12.31 1.02 -1.15
CA PRO A 5 13.29 2.04 -0.80
C PRO A 5 13.60 2.00 0.70
N HIS A 6 14.89 1.93 1.03
CA HIS A 6 15.40 1.89 2.40
C HIS A 6 16.53 2.92 2.53
N ALA A 7 16.61 3.55 3.69
CA ALA A 7 17.72 4.42 4.07
C ALA A 7 18.40 3.82 5.30
N GLU A 8 19.73 3.67 5.26
CA GLU A 8 20.54 3.08 6.34
C GLU A 8 20.29 3.77 7.70
N GLU A 9 20.04 5.08 7.68
CA GLU A 9 19.75 5.90 8.87
C GLU A 9 18.25 6.16 9.08
N GLY A 10 17.40 5.53 8.27
CA GLY A 10 15.94 5.67 8.33
C GLY A 10 15.34 4.93 9.53
N ARG A 11 14.32 5.52 10.16
CA ARG A 11 13.54 4.86 11.22
C ARG A 11 12.48 3.93 10.61
N GLY A 12 12.29 2.77 11.22
CA GLY A 12 11.23 1.81 10.89
C GLY A 12 11.76 0.50 10.32
N ALA A 13 10.84 -0.38 9.94
CA ALA A 13 11.18 -1.64 9.28
C ALA A 13 11.30 -1.41 7.76
N GLY A 14 12.32 -2.00 7.15
CA GLY A 14 12.36 -2.16 5.68
C GLY A 14 11.35 -3.22 5.21
N GLY A 15 11.36 -3.52 3.92
CA GLY A 15 10.53 -4.58 3.38
C GLY A 15 10.88 -4.94 1.93
N ALA A 16 10.30 -6.03 1.46
CA ALA A 16 10.47 -6.47 0.09
C ALA A 16 9.23 -7.23 -0.41
N LEU A 17 9.00 -7.18 -1.72
CA LEU A 17 8.13 -8.12 -2.42
C LEU A 17 8.95 -9.35 -2.80
N ALA A 18 8.47 -10.52 -2.41
CA ALA A 18 9.14 -11.78 -2.70
C ALA A 18 8.20 -12.72 -3.46
N ARG A 19 8.78 -13.48 -4.40
CA ARG A 19 8.08 -14.49 -5.18
C ARG A 19 8.82 -15.81 -5.01
N GLY A 20 8.08 -16.88 -4.74
CA GLY A 20 8.60 -18.22 -4.50
C GLY A 20 7.47 -19.23 -4.52
N GLU A 21 7.81 -20.50 -4.67
CA GLU A 21 6.84 -21.60 -4.82
C GLU A 21 5.94 -21.76 -3.59
N SER A 22 6.47 -21.48 -2.40
CA SER A 22 5.72 -21.56 -1.14
C SER A 22 4.98 -20.27 -0.76
N TYR A 23 5.08 -19.20 -1.56
CA TYR A 23 4.43 -17.93 -1.26
C TYR A 23 3.08 -17.85 -1.95
N VAL A 24 2.02 -17.74 -1.15
CA VAL A 24 0.65 -17.66 -1.62
C VAL A 24 0.17 -16.21 -1.49
N PRO A 25 -0.11 -15.51 -2.61
CA PRO A 25 -0.72 -14.19 -2.56
C PRO A 25 -2.06 -14.25 -1.86
N GLY A 26 -2.40 -13.19 -1.12
CA GLY A 26 -3.63 -13.22 -0.35
C GLY A 26 -4.08 -11.89 0.22
N ARG A 27 -5.35 -11.91 0.63
CA ARG A 27 -6.06 -10.76 1.24
C ARG A 27 -6.37 -10.98 2.72
N ALA A 28 -6.16 -12.19 3.21
CA ALA A 28 -6.37 -12.56 4.61
C ALA A 28 -5.06 -12.42 5.41
N GLY A 29 -5.18 -12.27 6.73
CA GLY A 29 -4.04 -12.15 7.64
C GLY A 29 -3.56 -10.71 7.80
N ALA A 30 -2.25 -10.54 7.99
CA ALA A 30 -1.65 -9.24 8.27
C ALA A 30 -1.75 -8.30 7.06
N ARG A 31 -2.01 -7.02 7.32
CA ARG A 31 -2.05 -5.97 6.30
C ARG A 31 -0.86 -5.03 6.48
N ILE A 32 -0.10 -4.83 5.41
CA ILE A 32 1.02 -3.89 5.39
C ILE A 32 0.51 -2.54 4.87
N TYR A 33 0.73 -1.50 5.66
CA TYR A 33 0.38 -0.12 5.32
C TYR A 33 1.62 0.65 4.88
N PHE A 34 1.62 1.13 3.64
CA PHE A 34 2.64 2.05 3.15
C PHE A 34 2.20 3.49 3.38
N HIS A 35 3.09 4.28 3.98
CA HIS A 35 2.88 5.72 3.98
C HIS A 35 3.15 6.29 2.60
N VAL A 36 2.19 7.07 2.11
CA VAL A 36 2.32 7.86 0.90
C VAL A 36 2.01 9.33 1.22
N PRO A 37 2.69 10.28 0.58
CA PRO A 37 2.40 11.70 0.73
C PRO A 37 1.01 12.03 0.16
N ASP A 38 0.72 11.55 -1.04
CA ASP A 38 -0.57 11.70 -1.72
C ASP A 38 -1.17 10.31 -2.00
N ILE A 39 -2.29 10.02 -1.35
CA ILE A 39 -2.97 8.74 -1.47
C ILE A 39 -3.76 8.59 -2.77
N HIS A 40 -4.26 9.68 -3.35
CA HIS A 40 -4.98 9.66 -4.61
C HIS A 40 -4.01 9.40 -5.77
N ALA A 41 -2.89 10.11 -5.79
CA ALA A 41 -1.85 9.89 -6.79
C ALA A 41 -1.27 8.47 -6.69
N ALA A 42 -1.03 7.96 -5.47
CA ALA A 42 -0.54 6.60 -5.28
C ALA A 42 -1.55 5.54 -5.74
N LEU A 43 -2.83 5.69 -5.40
CA LEU A 43 -3.88 4.78 -5.83
C LEU A 43 -4.07 4.81 -7.35
N CYS A 44 -4.06 6.00 -7.96
CA CYS A 44 -4.16 6.18 -9.41
C CYS A 44 -3.04 5.41 -10.13
N ARG A 45 -1.78 5.63 -9.74
CA ARG A 45 -0.63 4.91 -10.32
C ARG A 45 -0.75 3.41 -10.17
N ALA A 46 -1.25 2.93 -9.03
CA ALA A 46 -1.40 1.50 -8.80
C ALA A 46 -2.46 0.89 -9.74
N VAL A 47 -3.57 1.62 -9.99
CA VAL A 47 -4.60 1.21 -10.95
C VAL A 47 -4.08 1.27 -12.40
N GLU A 48 -3.35 2.32 -12.76
CA GLU A 48 -2.71 2.43 -14.09
C GLU A 48 -1.72 1.29 -14.36
N ALA A 49 -1.06 0.77 -13.32
CA ALA A 49 -0.18 -0.39 -13.39
C ALA A 49 -0.90 -1.75 -13.42
N GLY A 50 -2.24 -1.77 -13.46
CA GLY A 50 -3.05 -2.98 -13.51
C GLY A 50 -3.59 -3.45 -12.16
N GLY A 51 -3.36 -2.70 -11.08
CA GLY A 51 -3.97 -2.96 -9.79
C GLY A 51 -5.46 -2.63 -9.75
N VAL A 52 -6.14 -3.15 -8.73
CA VAL A 52 -7.59 -2.95 -8.56
C VAL A 52 -7.88 -2.26 -7.23
N VAL A 53 -8.77 -1.28 -7.22
CA VAL A 53 -9.21 -0.65 -5.96
C VAL A 53 -10.03 -1.67 -5.18
N LEU A 54 -9.55 -2.06 -3.99
CA LEU A 54 -10.25 -2.98 -3.09
C LEU A 54 -11.02 -2.21 -2.02
N TYR A 55 -10.48 -1.08 -1.59
CA TYR A 55 -11.11 -0.15 -0.67
C TYR A 55 -10.77 1.29 -1.09
N PRO A 56 -11.78 2.13 -1.37
CA PRO A 56 -11.53 3.48 -1.86
C PRO A 56 -10.84 4.35 -0.81
N VAL A 57 -10.26 5.46 -1.25
CA VAL A 57 -9.72 6.48 -0.33
C VAL A 57 -10.84 6.92 0.62
N THR A 58 -10.61 6.69 1.91
CA THR A 58 -11.56 6.99 2.97
C THR A 58 -10.86 7.75 4.08
N GLU A 59 -11.47 8.86 4.53
CA GLU A 59 -11.00 9.60 5.70
C GLU A 59 -11.28 8.83 7.00
N VAL A 60 -10.28 8.74 7.87
CA VAL A 60 -10.34 8.05 9.16
C VAL A 60 -10.07 9.05 10.29
N GLY A 61 -10.88 10.11 10.34
CA GLY A 61 -10.83 11.11 11.42
C GLY A 61 -9.45 11.77 11.58
N SER A 62 -8.86 11.62 12.76
CA SER A 62 -7.52 12.16 13.08
C SER A 62 -6.37 11.34 12.51
N PHE A 63 -6.63 10.16 11.93
CA PHE A 63 -5.61 9.26 11.41
C PHE A 63 -5.25 9.51 9.93
N GLY A 64 -5.85 10.53 9.30
CA GLY A 64 -5.65 10.87 7.89
C GLY A 64 -6.55 10.04 6.98
N CYS A 65 -6.02 9.58 5.83
CA CYS A 65 -6.77 8.78 4.86
C CYS A 65 -6.14 7.39 4.69
N VAL A 66 -6.98 6.42 4.37
CA VAL A 66 -6.57 5.05 4.02
C VAL A 66 -7.21 4.60 2.71
N ALA A 67 -6.55 3.68 2.02
CA ALA A 67 -7.06 2.99 0.83
C ALA A 67 -6.43 1.60 0.74
N GLU A 68 -7.08 0.68 0.04
CA GLU A 68 -6.51 -0.64 -0.24
C GLU A 68 -6.53 -0.92 -1.75
N VAL A 69 -5.42 -1.44 -2.25
CA VAL A 69 -5.24 -1.85 -3.64
C VAL A 69 -4.87 -3.33 -3.71
N GLY A 70 -5.45 -4.04 -4.67
CA GLY A 70 -5.08 -5.39 -5.05
C GLY A 70 -4.02 -5.31 -6.13
N ASP A 71 -2.89 -5.98 -5.94
CA ASP A 71 -1.90 -6.15 -7.02
C ASP A 71 -2.36 -7.23 -8.01
N MET A 72 -1.56 -7.44 -9.06
CA MET A 72 -1.88 -8.39 -10.13
C MET A 72 -1.76 -9.86 -9.67
N GLU A 73 -1.05 -10.10 -8.58
CA GLU A 73 -0.85 -11.40 -7.96
C GLU A 73 -1.98 -11.74 -6.98
N GLY A 74 -2.80 -10.77 -6.56
CA GLY A 74 -3.92 -10.93 -5.64
C GLY A 74 -3.61 -10.58 -4.19
N ASN A 75 -2.45 -9.96 -3.90
CA ASN A 75 -2.14 -9.42 -2.59
C ASN A 75 -2.94 -8.16 -2.33
N CYS A 76 -3.29 -7.92 -1.07
CA CYS A 76 -3.86 -6.66 -0.65
C CYS A 76 -2.80 -5.76 0.00
N ILE A 77 -2.56 -4.61 -0.61
CA ILE A 77 -1.63 -3.58 -0.15
C ILE A 77 -2.44 -2.40 0.38
N ALA A 78 -2.17 -1.97 1.61
CA ALA A 78 -2.83 -0.80 2.18
C ALA A 78 -1.95 0.45 2.06
N LEU A 79 -2.59 1.59 1.85
CA LEU A 79 -1.96 2.90 1.75
C LEU A 79 -2.49 3.78 2.88
N ARG A 80 -1.62 4.67 3.41
CA ARG A 80 -2.03 5.74 4.32
C ARG A 80 -1.35 7.07 4.03
N SER A 81 -2.12 8.15 4.09
CA SER A 81 -1.61 9.53 4.11
C SER A 81 -1.98 10.20 5.42
N ALA A 82 -1.13 11.09 5.90
CA ALA A 82 -1.44 11.92 7.08
C ALA A 82 -2.42 13.05 6.73
N GLU A 83 -2.41 13.50 5.47
CA GLU A 83 -3.33 14.53 4.97
C GLU A 83 -4.74 13.96 4.81
N LYS A 84 -5.72 14.78 5.22
CA LYS A 84 -7.14 14.55 4.94
C LYS A 84 -7.38 14.87 3.46
N ALA A 85 -8.27 14.14 2.80
CA ALA A 85 -8.56 14.36 1.40
C ALA A 85 -8.97 15.83 1.22
N SER A 86 -8.13 16.60 0.51
CA SER A 86 -8.52 17.96 0.14
C SER A 86 -9.69 17.82 -0.81
N ARG A 87 -10.84 18.37 -0.40
CA ARG A 87 -12.10 18.33 -1.16
C ARG A 87 -11.98 19.01 -2.51
#